data_AF-A0A3R9YFP1-F1
#
_entry.id   AF-A0A3R9YFP1-F1
#
_cell.length_a   1.000
_cell.length_b   1.000
_cell.length_c   1.000
_cell.angle_alpha   90.00
_cell.angle_beta   90.00
_cell.angle_gamma   90.00
#
_symmetry.space_group_name_H-M   'P 1'
#
loop_
_entity.id
_entity.type
_entity.pdbx_description
1 polymer ?
#
loop_
_entity_poly.entity_id
_entity_poly.type
_entity_poly.pdbx_seq_one_letter_code
_entity_poly.pdbx_strand_id
1 'polypeptide(L)' 'MEELVFFNRGNALATNVDTKELYRTAQVDHVKYHPPGQLVIVLDEENGEHVLFDLSDQKTNDHEKDVKGYHVKEVIR' A
#
# COMPACT_ATOMS: atom_id res chain seq x y z
N MET A 1 7.98 5.20 -14.96
CA MET A 1 8.83 4.22 -14.26
C MET A 1 7.90 3.59 -13.25
N GLU A 2 7.45 2.36 -13.50
CA GLU A 2 6.58 1.63 -12.58
C GLU A 2 7.49 1.04 -11.50
N GLU A 3 7.39 1.57 -10.28
CA GLU A 3 8.26 1.15 -9.18
C GLU A 3 7.65 -0.11 -8.55
N LEU A 4 8.42 -1.21 -8.56
CA LEU A 4 8.04 -2.45 -7.91
C LEU A 4 8.49 -2.38 -6.45
N VAL A 5 7.54 -2.51 -5.54
CA VAL A 5 7.75 -2.38 -4.10
C VAL A 5 7.29 -3.65 -3.39
N PHE A 6 7.98 -4.00 -2.32
CA PHE A 6 7.69 -5.21 -1.57
C PHE A 6 7.00 -4.85 -0.26
N PHE A 7 5.81 -5.42 -0.04
CA PHE A 7 5.04 -5.23 1.17
C PHE A 7 4.56 -6.55 1.73
N ASN A 8 4.39 -6.61 3.05
CA ASN A 8 3.73 -7.73 3.68
C ASN A 8 2.21 -7.52 3.61
N ARG A 9 1.46 -8.45 3.01
CA ARG A 9 -0.01 -8.32 2.90
C ARG A 9 -0.70 -8.21 4.27
N GLY A 10 -0.11 -8.77 5.32
CA GLY A 10 -0.60 -8.65 6.70
C GLY A 10 -0.53 -7.23 7.26
N ASN A 11 0.33 -6.37 6.70
CA ASN A 11 0.46 -4.96 7.10
C ASN A 11 -0.34 -4.01 6.19
N ALA A 12 -1.18 -4.55 5.30
CA ALA A 12 -2.06 -3.73 4.47
C ALA A 12 -3.05 -2.98 5.37
N LEU A 13 -3.13 -1.67 5.19
CA LEU A 13 -4.10 -0.82 5.88
C LEU A 13 -5.50 -1.04 5.31
N ALA A 14 -5.59 -1.22 4.00
CA ALA A 14 -6.83 -1.53 3.30
C ALA A 14 -6.58 -2.24 1.97
N THR A 15 -7.50 -3.09 1.56
CA THR A 15 -7.54 -3.73 0.23
C THR A 15 -8.92 -3.48 -0.37
N ASN A 16 -8.98 -2.93 -1.59
CA ASN A 16 -10.24 -2.75 -2.30
C ASN A 16 -10.02 -2.77 -3.82
N VAL A 17 -11.01 -3.23 -4.57
CA VAL A 17 -11.01 -3.12 -6.04
C VAL A 17 -11.19 -1.66 -6.46
N ASP A 18 -12.03 -0.90 -5.73
CA ASP A 18 -12.31 0.50 -6.03
C ASP A 18 -11.32 1.45 -5.35
N THR A 19 -10.56 2.17 -6.17
CA THR A 19 -9.58 3.16 -5.72
C THR A 19 -10.20 4.32 -4.93
N LYS A 20 -11.45 4.75 -5.18
CA LYS A 20 -12.05 5.89 -4.47
C LYS A 20 -12.30 5.59 -3.01
N GLU A 21 -12.75 4.38 -2.70
CA GLU A 21 -12.91 3.94 -1.32
C GLU A 21 -11.55 3.85 -0.60
N LEU A 22 -10.53 3.34 -1.30
CA LEU A 22 -9.14 3.34 -0.80
C LEU A 22 -8.61 4.74 -0.50
N TYR A 23 -8.84 5.72 -1.38
CA TYR A 23 -8.46 7.11 -1.12
C TYR A 23 -9.13 7.70 0.11
N ARG A 24 -10.41 7.37 0.32
CA ARG A 24 -11.14 7.84 1.49
C ARG A 24 -10.56 7.23 2.76
N THR A 25 -10.26 5.93 2.74
CA THR A 25 -9.58 5.27 3.86
C THR A 25 -8.20 5.85 4.09
N ALA A 26 -7.40 6.04 3.03
CA ALA A 26 -6.08 6.65 3.12
C ALA A 26 -6.11 8.06 3.74
N GLN A 27 -7.07 8.91 3.33
CA GLN A 27 -7.22 10.24 3.93
C GLN A 27 -7.61 10.17 5.41
N VAL A 28 -8.51 9.26 5.78
CA VAL A 28 -8.91 9.08 7.19
C VAL A 28 -7.75 8.56 8.03
N ASP A 29 -7.00 7.60 7.49
CA ASP A 29 -5.88 6.96 8.16
C ASP A 29 -4.70 7.93 8.30
N HIS A 30 -4.36 8.67 7.26
CA HIS A 30 -3.36 9.75 7.28
C HIS A 30 -3.68 10.84 8.31
N VAL A 31 -4.96 11.16 8.52
CA VAL A 31 -5.40 12.11 9.56
C VAL A 31 -5.32 11.50 10.96
N LYS A 32 -5.50 10.18 11.09
CA LYS A 32 -5.46 9.46 12.37
C LYS A 32 -4.05 9.12 12.85
N TYR A 33 -3.14 8.77 11.95
CA TYR A 33 -1.77 8.44 12.28
C TYR A 33 -0.96 9.73 12.46
N HIS A 34 -0.43 9.93 13.67
CA HIS A 34 0.47 11.03 13.96
C HIS A 34 1.85 10.45 14.35
N PRO A 35 2.91 10.76 13.58
CA PRO A 35 2.95 11.66 12.44
C PRO A 35 2.25 11.07 11.19
N PRO A 36 1.77 11.93 10.27
CA PRO A 36 1.23 11.48 8.99
C PRO A 36 2.32 10.68 8.24
N GLY A 37 2.12 9.37 8.13
CA GLY A 37 2.96 8.49 7.33
C GLY A 37 2.71 8.72 5.84
N GLN A 38 3.71 8.45 5.01
CA GLN A 38 3.49 8.45 3.55
C GLN A 38 2.72 7.18 3.21
N LEU A 39 1.53 7.32 2.65
CA LEU A 39 0.73 6.17 2.25
C LEU A 39 0.98 5.87 0.77
N VAL A 40 0.92 4.61 0.39
CA VAL A 40 1.09 4.19 -1.01
C VAL A 40 -0.02 3.24 -1.40
N ILE A 41 -0.65 3.55 -2.54
CA ILE A 41 -1.58 2.66 -3.21
C ILE A 41 -0.78 1.86 -4.22
N VAL A 42 -0.84 0.54 -4.09
CA VAL A 42 -0.23 -0.42 -4.99
C VAL A 42 -1.30 -1.27 -5.67
N LEU A 43 -1.00 -1.77 -6.85
CA LEU A 43 -1.85 -2.72 -7.58
C LEU A 43 -1.32 -4.14 -7.38
N ASP A 44 -2.19 -5.01 -6.90
CA ASP A 44 -1.98 -6.45 -6.90
C ASP A 44 -2.45 -7.01 -8.25
N GLU A 45 -1.52 -7.27 -9.16
CA GLU A 45 -1.86 -7.78 -10.50
C GLU A 45 -2.44 -9.20 -10.48
N GLU A 46 -2.17 -9.99 -9.44
CA GLU A 46 -2.71 -11.36 -9.35
C GLU A 46 -4.21 -11.37 -9.02
N ASN A 47 -4.66 -10.43 -8.19
CA ASN A 47 -6.07 -10.33 -7.77
C ASN A 47 -6.83 -9.20 -8.49
N GLY A 48 -6.12 -8.29 -9.16
CA GLY A 48 -6.72 -7.08 -9.76
C GLY A 48 -7.22 -6.07 -8.73
N GLU A 49 -6.72 -6.16 -7.49
CA GLU A 49 -7.13 -5.33 -6.36
C GLU A 49 -6.10 -4.24 -6.08
N HIS A 50 -6.56 -3.11 -5.57
CA HIS A 50 -5.68 -2.07 -5.09
C HIS A 50 -5.48 -2.25 -3.58
N VAL A 51 -4.27 -2.01 -3.11
CA VAL A 51 -3.89 -2.19 -1.71
C VAL A 51 -3.22 -0.93 -1.21
N LEU A 52 -3.62 -0.48 -0.03
CA LEU A 52 -3.04 0.65 0.67
C LEU A 52 -2.05 0.14 1.70
N PHE A 53 -0.81 0.59 1.58
CA PHE A 53 0.26 0.37 2.55
C PHE A 53 0.79 1.69 3.08
N ASP A 54 1.42 1.62 4.23
CA ASP A 54 2.31 2.69 4.69
C ASP A 54 3.69 2.49 4.04
N LEU A 55 4.25 3.53 3.42
CA LEU A 55 5.54 3.48 2.75
C LEU A 55 6.69 3.16 3.73
N SER A 56 6.54 3.49 5.02
CA SER A 56 7.53 3.15 6.04
C SER A 56 7.59 1.64 6.32
N ASP A 57 6.54 0.90 5.96
CA ASP A 57 6.49 -0.55 6.06
C ASP A 57 7.12 -1.26 4.84
N GLN A 58 7.62 -0.49 3.86
CA GLN A 58 8.26 -1.03 2.67
C GLN A 58 9.41 -1.96 3.06
N LYS A 59 9.33 -3.19 2.56
CA LYS A 59 10.37 -4.19 2.76
C LYS A 59 11.44 -4.04 1.69
N THR A 60 12.69 -4.18 2.11
CA THR A 60 13.83 -4.03 1.22
C THR A 60 14.06 -5.27 0.35
N ASN A 61 13.57 -6.45 0.79
CA ASN A 61 13.74 -7.73 0.12
C ASN A 61 12.46 -8.59 0.25
N ASP A 62 12.28 -9.54 -0.68
CA ASP A 62 11.20 -10.55 -0.67
C ASP A 62 11.46 -11.73 0.30
N HIS A 63 12.60 -11.72 1.00
CA HIS A 63 13.04 -12.81 1.87
C HIS A 63 12.25 -12.97 3.17
N GLU A 64 11.34 -12.05 3.50
CA GLU A 64 10.43 -12.19 4.63
C GLU A 64 9.20 -13.03 4.26
N LYS A 65 8.77 -13.90 5.18
CA LYS A 65 7.52 -14.65 5.01
C LYS A 65 6.36 -13.67 4.82
N ASP A 66 5.51 -13.96 3.83
CA ASP A 66 4.31 -13.18 3.47
C ASP A 66 4.57 -11.83 2.81
N VAL A 67 5.80 -11.58 2.33
CA VAL A 67 6.13 -10.43 1.47
C VAL A 67 5.84 -10.74 0.01
N LYS A 68 5.14 -9.81 -0.65
CA LYS A 68 4.80 -9.88 -2.07
C LYS A 68 5.20 -8.58 -2.76
N GLY A 69 5.61 -8.70 -4.02
CA GLY A 69 5.88 -7.56 -4.90
C GLY A 69 4.58 -6.98 -5.45
N TYR A 70 4.44 -5.66 -5.37
CA TYR A 70 3.32 -4.91 -5.90
C TYR A 70 3.81 -3.76 -6.77
N HIS A 71 2.98 -3.34 -7.72
CA HIS A 71 3.27 -2.18 -8.55
C HIS A 71 2.71 -0.90 -7.91
N VAL A 72 3.58 0.10 -7.68
CA VAL A 72 3.12 1.39 -7.17
C VAL A 72 2.21 2.07 -8.19
N LYS A 73 0.98 2.35 -7.76
CA LYS A 73 -0.02 3.10 -8.51
C LYS A 73 0.08 4.58 -8.19
N GLU A 74 0.07 4.91 -6.89
CA GLU A 74 0.14 6.30 -6.44
C GLU A 74 0.69 6.39 -5.00
N VAL A 75 1.45 7.44 -4.72
CA VAL A 75 1.94 7.76 -3.37
C VAL A 75 1.21 9.00 -2.86
N ILE A 76 0.58 8.87 -1.69
CA ILE A 76 -0.15 9.91 -0.98
C ILE A 76 0.76 10.47 0.12
N ARG A 77 0.95 11.80 0.11
CA ARG A 77 1.85 12.55 0.98
C ARG A 77 1.20 13.84 1.47
#